data_AF-B9TJ09-F1
#
_entry.id   AF-B9TJ09-F1
#
_cell.length_a   1.000
_cell.length_b   1.000
_cell.length_c   1.000
_cell.angle_alpha   90.00
_cell.angle_beta   90.00
_cell.angle_gamma   90.00
#
_symmetry.space_group_name_H-M   'P 1'
#
loop_
_entity.id
_entity.type
_entity.pdbx_description
1 polymer ?
#
loop_
_entity_poly.entity_id
_entity_poly.type
_entity_poly.pdbx_seq_one_letter_code
_entity_poly.pdbx_strand_id
1 'polypeptide(L)'
;MVASGALDRHPRLKVMVAEGGCSWIPALVDRMTEAYRQHEMFVQPKLKREIKEIVYSQVYTSFQHDKTALPIMQATGYDKVMWGCDYPHLEGTFPHTQRILHELFEDAPDDVRHKVTIGNFDELFGVKTPERLAA
;
A
#
# COMPACT_ATOMS: atom_id res chain seq x y z
N MET A 1 8.54 -11.86 -4.80
CA MET A 1 7.82 -11.64 -6.08
C MET A 1 8.52 -10.65 -7.01
N VAL A 2 9.10 -9.55 -6.49
CA VAL A 2 9.85 -8.58 -7.31
C VAL A 2 11.17 -9.17 -7.81
N ALA A 3 12.06 -9.64 -6.91
CA ALA A 3 13.39 -10.15 -7.28
C ALA A 3 13.37 -11.36 -8.23
N SER A 4 12.34 -12.20 -8.17
CA SER A 4 12.15 -13.33 -9.10
C SER A 4 11.66 -12.91 -10.49
N GLY A 5 11.42 -11.62 -10.71
CA GLY A 5 10.84 -11.03 -11.92
C GLY A 5 9.37 -11.39 -12.16
N ALA A 6 8.65 -11.93 -11.16
CA ALA A 6 7.26 -12.34 -11.36
C ALA A 6 6.36 -11.13 -11.64
N LEU A 7 6.45 -10.09 -10.81
CA LEU A 7 5.70 -8.85 -11.03
C LEU A 7 6.16 -8.14 -12.29
N ASP A 8 7.46 -8.22 -12.62
CA ASP A 8 8.00 -7.62 -13.82
C ASP A 8 7.39 -8.23 -15.10
N ARG A 9 7.32 -9.56 -15.18
CA ARG A 9 6.71 -10.30 -16.31
C ARG A 9 5.19 -10.15 -16.42
N HIS A 10 4.52 -9.77 -15.35
CA HIS A 10 3.06 -9.60 -15.32
C HIS A 10 2.66 -8.20 -14.83
N PRO A 11 2.83 -7.14 -15.65
CA PRO A 11 2.58 -5.75 -15.22
C PRO A 11 1.16 -5.45 -14.72
N ARG A 12 0.18 -6.27 -15.14
CA ARG A 12 -1.23 -6.14 -14.70
C ARG A 12 -1.54 -6.90 -13.40
N LEU A 13 -0.66 -7.80 -12.95
CA LEU A 13 -0.84 -8.53 -11.70
C LEU A 13 -0.68 -7.55 -10.54
N LYS A 14 -1.68 -7.49 -9.67
CA LYS A 14 -1.64 -6.73 -8.41
C LYS A 14 -1.51 -7.69 -7.24
N VAL A 15 -0.83 -7.26 -6.19
CA VAL A 15 -0.62 -8.03 -4.96
C VAL A 15 -1.06 -7.16 -3.79
N MET A 16 -1.76 -7.75 -2.84
CA MET A 16 -2.13 -7.12 -1.59
C MET A 16 -1.40 -7.80 -0.43
N VAL A 17 -0.63 -7.03 0.33
CA VAL A 17 -0.14 -7.45 1.64
C VAL A 17 -1.17 -6.97 2.68
N ALA A 18 -2.08 -7.86 3.03
CA ALA A 18 -3.07 -7.60 4.07
C ALA A 18 -2.40 -7.61 5.45
N GLU A 19 -2.80 -6.69 6.32
CA GLU A 19 -2.37 -6.56 7.73
C GLU A 19 -0.86 -6.35 7.95
N GLY A 20 -0.10 -6.04 6.89
CA GLY A 20 1.36 -5.92 6.98
C GLY A 20 1.86 -4.53 7.38
N GLY A 21 0.97 -3.55 7.57
CA GLY A 21 1.32 -2.14 7.58
C GLY A 21 1.87 -1.69 6.21
N CYS A 22 2.18 -0.40 6.07
CA CYS A 22 2.62 0.16 4.78
C CYS A 22 3.97 0.88 4.82
N SER A 23 4.37 1.38 5.99
CA SER A 23 5.51 2.29 6.15
C SER A 23 6.87 1.68 5.77
N TRP A 24 6.98 0.36 5.77
CA TRP A 24 8.20 -0.35 5.41
C TRP A 24 8.40 -0.50 3.90
N ILE A 25 7.37 -0.28 3.07
CA ILE A 25 7.45 -0.50 1.62
C ILE A 25 8.52 0.39 0.96
N PRO A 26 8.58 1.71 1.21
CA PRO A 26 9.64 2.54 0.64
C PRO A 26 11.05 2.10 1.08
N ALA A 27 11.20 1.72 2.35
CA ALA A 27 12.47 1.19 2.85
C ALA A 27 12.87 -0.13 2.17
N LEU A 28 11.90 -1.02 1.90
CA LEU A 28 12.16 -2.23 1.12
C LEU A 28 12.58 -1.87 -0.32
N VAL A 29 11.92 -0.90 -0.96
CA VAL A 29 12.30 -0.44 -2.30
C VAL A 29 13.74 0.05 -2.32
N ASP A 30 14.14 0.87 -1.34
CA ASP A 30 15.53 1.33 -1.24
C ASP A 30 16.48 0.16 -1.06
N ARG A 31 16.17 -0.77 -0.14
CA ARG A 31 17.02 -1.94 0.12
C ARG A 31 17.17 -2.84 -1.10
N MET A 32 16.08 -3.08 -1.81
CA MET A 32 16.09 -3.88 -3.03
C MET A 32 16.85 -3.15 -4.15
N THR A 33 16.69 -1.83 -4.28
CA THR A 33 17.38 -1.01 -5.28
C THR A 33 18.88 -0.98 -5.04
N GLU A 34 19.31 -0.83 -3.79
CA GLU A 34 20.71 -0.94 -3.39
C GLU A 34 21.29 -2.30 -3.78
N ALA A 35 20.64 -3.40 -3.37
CA ALA A 35 21.10 -4.74 -3.71
C ALA A 35 21.16 -4.97 -5.24
N TYR A 36 20.17 -4.48 -5.98
CA TYR A 36 20.11 -4.66 -7.43
C TYR A 36 21.25 -3.93 -8.16
N ARG A 37 21.63 -2.73 -7.69
CA ARG A 37 22.70 -1.93 -8.27
C ARG A 37 24.09 -2.36 -7.80
N GLN A 38 24.29 -2.49 -6.49
CA GLN A 38 25.62 -2.73 -5.93
C GLN A 38 26.07 -4.18 -6.09
N HIS A 39 25.14 -5.13 -6.13
CA HIS A 39 25.43 -6.56 -6.30
C HIS A 39 25.02 -7.07 -7.68
N GLU A 40 24.95 -6.19 -8.68
CA GLU A 40 24.44 -6.50 -10.02
C GLU A 40 25.07 -7.78 -10.61
N MET A 41 26.36 -8.01 -10.41
CA MET A 41 27.08 -9.19 -10.91
C MET A 41 26.50 -10.53 -10.43
N PHE A 42 25.78 -10.56 -9.31
CA PHE A 42 25.15 -11.75 -8.74
C PHE A 42 23.63 -11.80 -8.95
N VAL A 43 23.03 -10.70 -9.41
CA VAL A 43 21.57 -10.58 -9.53
C VAL A 43 21.08 -11.32 -10.77
N GLN A 44 20.27 -12.35 -10.56
CA GLN A 44 19.58 -13.12 -11.60
C GLN A 44 18.16 -13.49 -11.12
N PRO A 45 17.11 -13.31 -11.94
CA PRO A 45 17.10 -12.73 -13.28
C PRO A 45 17.30 -11.20 -13.28
N LYS A 46 17.56 -10.63 -14.46
CA LYS A 46 17.49 -9.18 -14.68
C LYS A 46 16.03 -8.74 -14.86
N LEU A 47 15.65 -7.64 -14.20
CA LEU A 47 14.38 -6.95 -14.33
C LEU A 47 14.44 -5.96 -15.50
N LYS A 48 13.32 -5.79 -16.18
CA LYS A 48 13.14 -4.84 -17.30
C LYS A 48 12.72 -3.44 -16.81
N ARG A 49 12.03 -3.38 -15.67
CA ARG A 49 11.54 -2.15 -15.04
C ARG A 49 12.28 -1.89 -13.74
N GLU A 50 12.32 -0.62 -13.33
CA GLU A 50 12.88 -0.23 -12.03
C GLU A 50 12.11 -0.88 -10.88
N ILE A 51 12.81 -1.23 -9.80
CA ILE A 51 12.19 -1.84 -8.62
C ILE A 51 11.09 -0.94 -8.05
N LYS A 52 11.35 0.38 -7.98
CA LYS A 52 10.34 1.36 -7.53
C LYS A 52 9.10 1.33 -8.41
N GLU A 53 9.26 1.29 -9.74
CA GLU A 53 8.14 1.22 -10.67
C GLU A 53 7.31 -0.05 -10.48
N ILE A 54 7.97 -1.21 -10.36
CA ILE A 54 7.29 -2.50 -10.14
C ILE A 54 6.50 -2.46 -8.83
N VAL A 55 7.12 -2.01 -7.74
CA VAL A 55 6.47 -2.01 -6.41
C VAL A 55 5.33 -1.00 -6.37
N TYR A 56 5.56 0.25 -6.75
CA TYR A 56 4.59 1.33 -6.59
C TYR A 56 3.39 1.16 -7.52
N SER A 57 3.52 0.43 -8.62
CA SER A 57 2.40 0.16 -9.52
C SER A 57 1.63 -1.12 -9.18
N GLN A 58 2.21 -2.08 -8.45
CA GLN A 58 1.62 -3.44 -8.31
C GLN A 58 1.39 -3.91 -6.88
N VAL A 59 2.03 -3.31 -5.87
CA VAL A 59 1.98 -3.80 -4.49
C VAL A 59 1.15 -2.88 -3.60
N TYR A 60 0.00 -3.38 -3.19
CA TYR A 60 -0.89 -2.76 -2.22
C TYR A 60 -0.57 -3.26 -0.81
N THR A 61 -0.84 -2.41 0.18
CA THR A 61 -0.72 -2.74 1.61
C THR A 61 -1.95 -2.28 2.37
N SER A 62 -2.28 -2.94 3.49
CA SER A 62 -3.22 -2.39 4.46
C SER A 62 -2.62 -2.15 5.83
N PHE A 63 -3.26 -1.25 6.57
CA PHE A 63 -3.00 -0.99 7.97
C PHE A 63 -4.30 -0.64 8.71
N GLN A 64 -4.25 -0.71 10.04
CA GLN A 64 -5.39 -0.41 10.93
C GLN A 64 -5.18 0.90 11.69
N HIS A 65 -4.01 1.07 12.33
CA HIS A 65 -3.73 2.12 13.33
C HIS A 65 -2.47 2.95 13.06
N ASP A 66 -1.68 2.59 12.05
CA ASP A 66 -0.36 3.15 11.75
C ASP A 66 -0.42 4.65 11.42
N LYS A 67 -0.09 5.49 12.40
CA LYS A 67 0.04 6.95 12.23
C LYS A 67 1.11 7.34 11.20
N THR A 68 2.06 6.44 10.93
CA THR A 68 3.14 6.63 9.96
C THR A 68 2.70 6.41 8.52
N ALA A 69 1.49 5.89 8.27
CA ALA A 69 1.03 5.54 6.93
C ALA A 69 0.93 6.75 6.00
N LEU A 70 0.19 7.77 6.40
CA LEU A 70 -0.04 8.98 5.59
C LEU A 70 1.23 9.81 5.38
N PRO A 71 2.04 10.11 6.42
CA PRO A 71 3.27 10.87 6.22
C PRO A 71 4.24 10.18 5.26
N ILE A 72 4.38 8.85 5.35
CA ILE A 72 5.28 8.11 4.46
C ILE A 72 4.74 8.04 3.03
N MET A 73 3.43 7.82 2.85
CA MET A 73 2.82 7.89 1.53
C MET A 73 3.10 9.25 0.86
N GLN A 74 2.85 10.35 1.58
CA GLN A 74 3.06 11.71 1.07
C GLN A 74 4.54 12.00 0.78
N ALA A 75 5.45 11.58 1.66
CA ALA A 75 6.88 11.86 1.52
C ALA A 75 7.56 11.04 0.41
N THR A 76 7.09 9.80 0.16
CA THR A 76 7.78 8.86 -0.74
C THR A 76 7.10 8.69 -2.10
N GLY A 77 5.81 9.03 -2.17
CA GLY A 77 4.93 8.79 -3.31
C GLY A 77 4.39 7.36 -3.40
N TYR A 78 4.59 6.53 -2.36
CA TYR A 78 4.00 5.19 -2.31
C TYR A 78 2.51 5.28 -1.95
N ASP A 79 1.65 5.20 -2.95
CA ASP A 79 0.23 5.56 -2.84
C ASP A 79 -0.74 4.37 -2.87
N LYS A 80 -0.25 3.13 -2.93
CA LYS A 80 -1.05 1.89 -2.91
C LYS A 80 -1.33 1.41 -1.48
N VAL A 81 -1.80 2.32 -0.64
CA VAL A 81 -2.09 2.11 0.78
C VAL A 81 -3.59 2.08 1.00
N MET A 82 -4.09 1.05 1.69
CA MET A 82 -5.50 0.92 2.08
C MET A 82 -5.65 0.90 3.59
N TRP A 83 -6.70 1.53 4.11
CA TRP A 83 -7.11 1.26 5.48
C TRP A 83 -7.93 -0.04 5.53
N GLY A 84 -7.76 -0.84 6.59
CA GLY A 84 -8.54 -2.04 6.86
C GLY A 84 -9.00 -2.09 8.30
N CYS A 85 -10.23 -2.54 8.55
CA CYS A 85 -10.77 -2.62 9.91
C CYS A 85 -10.27 -3.82 10.71
N ASP A 86 -9.86 -4.88 10.00
CA ASP A 86 -9.43 -6.18 10.52
C ASP A 86 -10.39 -6.81 11.55
N TYR A 87 -11.68 -6.75 11.25
CA TYR A 87 -12.70 -7.35 12.11
C TYR A 87 -12.66 -8.90 12.04
N PRO A 88 -12.79 -9.62 13.17
CA PRO A 88 -13.04 -9.17 14.54
C PRO A 88 -11.79 -9.18 15.44
N HIS A 89 -10.60 -9.03 14.86
CA HIS A 89 -9.34 -9.23 15.58
C HIS A 89 -9.05 -8.12 16.59
N LEU A 90 -8.14 -8.41 17.54
CA LEU A 90 -7.81 -7.50 18.65
C LEU A 90 -6.97 -6.30 18.19
N GLU A 91 -6.12 -6.53 17.20
CA GLU A 91 -5.33 -5.55 16.46
C GLU A 91 -6.20 -4.70 15.50
N GLY A 92 -7.44 -5.14 15.26
CA GLY A 92 -8.44 -4.43 14.48
C GLY A 92 -9.04 -3.23 15.21
N THR A 93 -9.91 -2.50 14.50
CA THR A 93 -10.43 -1.21 14.98
C THR A 93 -11.80 -1.30 15.66
N PHE A 94 -12.49 -2.43 15.59
CA PHE A 94 -13.82 -2.60 16.17
C PHE A 94 -13.77 -2.59 17.71
N PRO A 95 -14.72 -1.94 18.43
CA PRO A 95 -15.88 -1.18 17.95
C PRO A 95 -15.61 0.33 17.77
N HIS A 96 -14.36 0.76 17.76
CA HIS A 96 -13.95 2.17 17.78
C HIS A 96 -13.52 2.73 16.41
N THR A 97 -13.87 2.04 15.32
CA THR A 97 -13.47 2.37 13.94
C THR A 97 -13.63 3.84 13.58
N GLN A 98 -14.78 4.45 13.85
CA GLN A 98 -15.02 5.85 13.49
C GLN A 98 -14.07 6.80 14.22
N ARG A 99 -13.85 6.59 15.53
CA ARG A 99 -12.91 7.40 16.32
C ARG A 99 -11.49 7.30 15.75
N ILE A 100 -11.04 6.08 15.46
CA ILE A 100 -9.68 5.84 14.93
C ILE A 100 -9.50 6.50 13.56
N LEU A 101 -10.50 6.41 12.67
CA LEU A 101 -10.46 7.08 11.37
C LEU A 101 -10.42 8.61 11.51
N HIS A 102 -11.18 9.19 12.45
CA HIS A 102 -11.10 10.64 12.70
C HIS A 102 -9.71 11.07 13.17
N GLU A 103 -9.11 10.33 14.12
CA GLU A 103 -7.76 10.62 14.62
C GLU A 103 -6.67 10.45 13.56
N LEU A 104 -6.74 9.41 12.73
CA LEU A 104 -5.72 9.13 11.71
C LEU A 104 -5.73 10.15 10.57
N PHE A 105 -6.90 10.70 10.24
CA PHE A 105 -7.09 11.54 9.06
C PHE A 105 -7.44 12.99 9.41
N GLU A 106 -7.25 13.43 10.66
CA GLU A 106 -7.61 14.77 11.14
C GLU A 106 -7.05 15.89 10.22
N ASP A 107 -5.77 15.83 9.92
CA ASP A 107 -5.06 16.80 9.06
C ASP A 107 -4.84 16.31 7.62
N ALA A 108 -5.47 15.19 7.22
CA ALA A 108 -5.29 14.63 5.89
C ALA A 108 -6.14 15.39 4.87
N PRO A 109 -5.56 15.80 3.71
CA PRO A 109 -6.34 16.30 2.58
C PRO A 109 -7.44 15.31 2.16
N ASP A 110 -8.58 15.81 1.70
CA ASP A 110 -9.75 14.98 1.38
C ASP A 110 -9.47 13.94 0.29
N ASP A 111 -8.63 14.27 -0.69
CA ASP A 111 -8.20 13.35 -1.75
C ASP A 111 -7.33 12.21 -1.20
N VAL A 112 -6.43 12.53 -0.27
CA VAL A 112 -5.59 11.55 0.45
C VAL A 112 -6.46 10.64 1.31
N ARG A 113 -7.38 11.21 2.08
CA ARG A 113 -8.35 10.45 2.90
C ARG A 113 -9.15 9.50 2.01
N HIS A 114 -9.78 10.03 0.96
CA HIS A 114 -10.59 9.24 0.03
C HIS A 114 -9.76 8.13 -0.62
N LYS A 115 -8.54 8.41 -1.08
CA LYS A 115 -7.69 7.41 -1.73
C LYS A 115 -7.38 6.22 -0.82
N VAL A 116 -7.09 6.47 0.45
CA VAL A 116 -6.69 5.41 1.40
C VAL A 116 -7.90 4.64 1.95
N THR A 117 -9.03 5.30 2.19
CA THR A 117 -10.21 4.65 2.78
C THR A 117 -11.15 4.03 1.75
N ILE A 118 -11.13 4.50 0.50
CA ILE A 118 -12.07 4.09 -0.56
C ILE A 118 -11.34 3.83 -1.89
N GLY A 119 -10.61 4.81 -2.41
CA GLY A 119 -10.15 4.81 -3.81
C GLY A 119 -9.26 3.63 -4.20
N ASN A 120 -8.29 3.26 -3.35
CA ASN A 120 -7.42 2.12 -3.62
C ASN A 120 -8.15 0.77 -3.52
N PHE A 121 -9.18 0.69 -2.66
CA PHE A 121 -10.05 -0.48 -2.57
C PHE A 121 -10.88 -0.64 -3.85
N ASP A 122 -11.53 0.44 -4.28
CA ASP A 122 -12.30 0.47 -5.53
C ASP A 122 -11.42 0.12 -6.75
N GLU A 123 -10.20 0.67 -6.82
CA GLU A 123 -9.23 0.37 -7.90
C GLU A 123 -8.84 -1.11 -7.91
N LEU A 124 -8.47 -1.68 -6.75
CA LEU A 124 -7.95 -3.04 -6.69
C LEU A 124 -9.05 -4.09 -6.93
N PHE A 125 -10.23 -3.88 -6.35
CA PHE A 125 -11.32 -4.86 -6.39
C PHE A 125 -12.32 -4.61 -7.53
N GLY A 126 -12.16 -3.51 -8.27
CA GLY A 126 -13.04 -3.17 -9.40
C GLY A 126 -14.49 -2.91 -8.96
N VAL A 127 -14.65 -2.38 -7.76
CA VAL A 127 -15.97 -2.03 -7.19
C VAL A 127 -16.15 -0.53 -7.19
N LYS A 128 -17.41 -0.10 -7.07
CA LYS A 128 -17.75 1.32 -6.89
C LYS A 128 -18.41 1.47 -5.54
N THR A 129 -17.67 1.99 -4.57
CA THR A 129 -18.24 2.28 -3.26
C THR A 129 -19.28 3.40 -3.42
N PRO A 130 -20.53 3.20 -2.93
CA PRO A 130 -21.56 4.23 -3.03
C PRO A 130 -21.16 5.51 -2.29
N GLU A 131 -21.40 6.69 -2.89
CA GLU A 131 -21.16 8.00 -2.26
C GLU A 131 -21.97 8.21 -0.97
N ARG A 132 -23.05 7.44 -0.79
CA ARG A 132 -23.78 7.28 0.47
C ARG A 132 -24.10 5.80 0.66
N LEU A 133 -23.82 5.28 1.85
CA LEU A 133 -24.51 4.08 2.34
C LEU A 133 -26.01 4.40 2.31
N ALA A 134 -26.81 3.55 1.66
CA ALA A 134 -28.27 3.69 1.69
C ALA A 134 -28.71 3.80 3.15
N ALA A 135 -29.44 4.88 3.47
CA ALA A 135 -29.94 5.18 4.80
C ALA A 135 -30.87 4.08 5.32
#